data_AF-A0A971X933-F1
#
_entry.id   AF-A0A971X933-F1
#
_cell.length_a   1.000
_cell.length_b   1.000
_cell.length_c   1.000
_cell.angle_alpha   90.00
_cell.angle_beta   90.00
_cell.angle_gamma   90.00
#
_symmetry.space_group_name_H-M   'P 1'
#
loop_
_entity.id
_entity.type
_entity.pdbx_description
1 polymer ?
#
loop_
_entity_poly.entity_id
_entity_poly.type
_entity_poly.pdbx_seq_one_letter_code
_entity_poly.pdbx_strand_id
1 'polypeptide(L)'
;MFSDKLIDRINEKQNPTVLGLDPKLEYIPISIRLKNLELYGNTLKAASESIFEFNRRLMDAVADIIPAVKPQLAYYEMYGHEGLRALYRTMEYGREKGFIIIADGKRNDIGTTSGAYSSAYLGKTILEKGDASYAFNADALTVNGYLGTDGIKPMLEDCKNYDKGIFVLVKTSNPSSVQVQDMVLQDGRKVYELMADLVTKWGEDLIGKHGYSSVGAVVGATWPEQLKLLRNRMNSAYFLVPGYGAQGGSAKDVAVAFDKNGLGAVINASRSLMCAYRLERWKKDFSIEDFDLACREEAIRMREELKNEIG
;
A
#
# COMPACT_ATOMS: atom_id res chain seq x y z
N MET A 1 10.55 4.88 14.09
CA MET A 1 9.99 3.66 13.46
C MET A 1 8.90 4.02 12.44
N PHE A 2 8.72 3.20 11.40
CA PHE A 2 7.72 3.41 10.35
C PHE A 2 6.29 3.33 10.89
N SER A 3 5.98 2.30 11.68
CA SER A 3 4.65 2.09 12.27
C SER A 3 4.18 3.31 13.07
N ASP A 4 5.07 3.93 13.84
CA ASP A 4 4.75 5.12 14.61
C ASP A 4 4.41 6.32 13.72
N LYS A 5 5.18 6.55 12.64
CA LYS A 5 4.90 7.62 11.68
C LYS A 5 3.56 7.41 11.00
N LEU A 6 3.23 6.16 10.65
CA LEU A 6 1.95 5.82 10.06
C LEU A 6 0.79 6.10 11.03
N ILE A 7 0.89 5.65 12.27
CA ILE A 7 -0.13 5.89 13.31
C ILE A 7 -0.30 7.38 13.59
N ASP A 8 0.80 8.13 13.73
CA ASP A 8 0.77 9.57 13.96
C ASP A 8 0.04 10.30 12.81
N ARG A 9 0.25 9.89 11.55
CA ARG A 9 -0.47 10.42 10.39
C ARG A 9 -1.95 10.02 10.38
N ILE A 10 -2.28 8.76 10.69
CA ILE A 10 -3.67 8.30 10.79
C ILE A 10 -4.41 9.10 11.84
N ASN A 11 -3.79 9.35 13.00
CA ASN A 11 -4.36 10.16 14.07
C ASN A 11 -4.51 11.63 13.65
N GLU A 12 -3.55 12.22 12.93
CA GLU A 12 -3.66 13.59 12.40
C GLU A 12 -4.84 13.72 11.44
N LYS A 13 -5.00 12.76 10.51
CA LYS A 13 -6.05 12.81 9.48
C LYS A 13 -7.39 12.22 9.94
N GLN A 14 -7.37 11.54 11.08
CA GLN A 14 -8.46 10.72 11.60
C GLN A 14 -9.00 9.76 10.53
N ASN A 15 -8.09 9.12 9.78
CA ASN A 15 -8.45 8.30 8.62
C ASN A 15 -7.43 7.17 8.40
N PRO A 16 -7.81 5.89 8.52
CA PRO A 16 -6.91 4.76 8.25
C PRO A 16 -6.88 4.35 6.77
N THR A 17 -7.45 5.14 5.86
CA THR A 17 -7.48 4.83 4.42
C THR A 17 -6.11 5.05 3.77
N VAL A 18 -5.75 4.18 2.83
CA VAL A 18 -4.60 4.34 1.93
C VAL A 18 -5.14 4.49 0.51
N LEU A 19 -4.75 5.56 -0.19
CA LEU A 19 -5.07 5.73 -1.60
C LEU A 19 -4.18 4.82 -2.45
N GLY A 20 -4.77 3.79 -3.05
CA GLY A 20 -4.09 2.88 -3.95
C GLY A 20 -3.94 3.50 -5.35
N LEU A 21 -2.70 3.75 -5.77
CA LEU A 21 -2.38 4.35 -7.07
C LEU A 21 -2.05 3.25 -8.08
N ASP A 22 -3.11 2.69 -8.67
CA ASP A 22 -3.09 1.57 -9.61
C ASP A 22 -3.57 2.02 -11.02
N PRO A 23 -2.92 3.03 -11.64
CA PRO A 23 -3.49 3.76 -12.77
C PRO A 23 -3.48 2.93 -14.06
N LYS A 24 -4.55 3.06 -14.84
CA LYS A 24 -4.60 2.67 -16.26
C LYS A 24 -5.04 3.86 -17.07
N LEU A 25 -4.58 3.97 -18.32
CA LEU A 25 -5.00 5.06 -19.23
C LEU A 25 -6.53 5.17 -19.35
N GLU A 26 -7.25 4.06 -19.29
CA GLU A 26 -8.72 4.07 -19.33
C GLU A 26 -9.38 4.80 -18.15
N TYR A 27 -8.68 5.00 -17.03
CA TYR A 27 -9.19 5.74 -15.86
C TYR A 27 -8.96 7.24 -15.98
N ILE A 28 -8.02 7.65 -16.83
CA ILE A 28 -7.51 9.02 -16.91
C ILE A 28 -8.40 9.85 -17.85
N PRO A 29 -8.79 11.07 -17.43
CA PRO A 29 -9.56 11.99 -18.27
C PRO A 29 -8.98 12.16 -19.65
N ILE A 30 -9.87 12.33 -20.63
CA ILE A 30 -9.45 12.45 -22.01
C ILE A 30 -8.69 13.75 -22.24
N SER A 31 -9.02 14.82 -21.49
CA SER A 31 -8.27 16.09 -21.52
C SER A 31 -6.78 15.89 -21.21
N ILE A 32 -6.46 15.16 -20.14
CA ILE A 32 -5.08 14.86 -19.72
C ILE A 32 -4.39 13.99 -20.78
N ARG A 33 -5.08 12.96 -21.28
CA ARG A 33 -4.51 12.05 -22.28
C ARG A 33 -4.22 12.75 -23.61
N LEU A 34 -5.14 13.58 -24.09
CA LEU A 34 -4.98 14.32 -25.35
C LEU A 34 -3.86 15.35 -25.26
N LYS A 35 -3.78 16.10 -24.15
CA LYS A 35 -2.68 17.03 -23.88
C LYS A 35 -1.32 16.35 -23.98
N ASN A 36 -1.14 15.21 -23.32
CA ASN A 36 0.14 14.51 -23.34
C ASN A 36 0.41 13.77 -24.67
N LEU A 37 -0.65 13.34 -25.37
CA LEU A 37 -0.56 12.82 -26.73
C LEU A 37 -0.06 13.89 -27.71
N GLU A 38 -0.54 15.13 -27.59
CA GLU A 38 -0.09 16.26 -28.42
C GLU A 38 1.38 16.60 -28.15
N LEU A 39 1.79 16.61 -26.87
CA LEU A 39 3.16 16.97 -26.48
C LEU A 39 4.22 15.90 -26.81
N TYR A 40 3.86 14.61 -26.71
CA TYR A 40 4.83 13.52 -26.72
C TYR A 40 4.50 12.40 -27.72
N GLY A 41 3.46 12.58 -28.56
CA GLY A 41 2.99 11.58 -29.51
C GLY A 41 2.39 10.34 -28.82
N ASN A 42 2.04 9.32 -29.60
CA ASN A 42 1.51 8.07 -29.07
C ASN A 42 2.65 7.17 -28.53
N THR A 43 3.20 7.54 -27.38
CA THR A 43 4.39 6.92 -26.78
C THR A 43 4.17 6.52 -25.32
N LEU A 44 5.05 5.65 -24.79
CA LEU A 44 5.05 5.32 -23.36
C LEU A 44 5.29 6.56 -22.49
N LYS A 45 6.04 7.54 -22.99
CA LYS A 45 6.25 8.82 -22.33
C LYS A 45 4.94 9.59 -22.16
N ALA A 46 4.12 9.70 -23.21
CA ALA A 46 2.81 10.35 -23.12
C ALA A 46 1.89 9.67 -22.09
N ALA A 47 1.92 8.33 -22.07
CA ALA A 47 1.17 7.54 -21.09
C ALA A 47 1.64 7.81 -19.65
N SER A 48 2.95 7.80 -19.42
CA SER A 48 3.56 8.04 -18.12
C SER A 48 3.36 9.48 -17.60
N GLU A 49 3.42 10.49 -18.47
CA GLU A 49 3.09 11.88 -18.08
C GLU A 49 1.60 12.02 -17.72
N SER A 50 0.71 11.34 -18.46
CA SER A 50 -0.71 11.30 -18.12
C SER A 50 -0.96 10.65 -16.75
N ILE A 51 -0.25 9.55 -16.45
CA ILE A 51 -0.31 8.85 -15.17
C ILE A 51 0.18 9.75 -14.03
N PHE A 52 1.33 10.40 -14.21
CA PHE A 52 1.86 11.29 -13.18
C PHE A 52 0.92 12.47 -12.92
N GLU A 53 0.38 13.11 -13.96
CA GLU A 53 -0.57 14.22 -13.81
C GLU A 53 -1.86 13.78 -13.09
N PHE A 54 -2.39 12.61 -13.44
CA PHE A 54 -3.56 12.02 -12.78
C PHE A 54 -3.30 11.75 -11.29
N ASN A 55 -2.21 11.06 -10.97
CA ASN A 55 -1.82 10.75 -9.59
C ASN A 55 -1.59 12.03 -8.77
N ARG A 56 -0.94 13.04 -9.35
CA ARG A 56 -0.67 14.33 -8.70
C ARG A 56 -1.96 15.02 -8.28
N ARG A 57 -2.95 15.08 -9.17
CA ARG A 57 -4.27 15.68 -8.91
C ARG A 57 -5.07 14.91 -7.86
N LEU A 58 -5.06 13.58 -7.93
CA LEU A 58 -5.67 12.73 -6.88
C LEU A 58 -5.05 13.03 -5.51
N MET A 59 -3.71 13.03 -5.42
CA MET A 59 -2.99 13.32 -4.18
C MET A 59 -3.27 14.73 -3.65
N ASP A 60 -3.27 15.74 -4.53
CA ASP A 60 -3.63 17.12 -4.14
C ASP A 60 -5.02 17.20 -3.53
N ALA A 61 -5.98 16.46 -4.07
CA ALA A 61 -7.37 16.47 -3.61
C ALA A 61 -7.59 15.78 -2.25
N VAL A 62 -6.64 14.95 -1.78
CA VAL A 62 -6.82 14.16 -0.55
C VAL A 62 -5.69 14.32 0.49
N ALA A 63 -4.70 15.19 0.27
CA ALA A 63 -3.54 15.35 1.15
C ALA A 63 -3.89 15.74 2.61
N ASP A 64 -5.01 16.40 2.81
CA ASP A 64 -5.55 16.77 4.12
C ASP A 64 -6.46 15.69 4.75
N ILE A 65 -6.77 14.61 4.01
CA ILE A 65 -7.75 13.58 4.42
C ILE A 65 -7.12 12.19 4.53
N ILE A 66 -6.18 11.84 3.65
CA ILE A 66 -5.59 10.49 3.56
C ILE A 66 -4.13 10.54 4.02
N PRO A 67 -3.71 9.68 4.96
CA PRO A 67 -2.33 9.68 5.49
C PRO A 67 -1.29 9.05 4.56
N ALA A 68 -1.70 8.20 3.62
CA ALA A 68 -0.79 7.32 2.90
C ALA A 68 -1.25 7.03 1.47
N VAL A 69 -0.28 6.84 0.57
CA VAL A 69 -0.50 6.36 -0.80
C VAL A 69 0.24 5.07 -1.03
N LYS A 70 -0.33 4.20 -1.87
CA LYS A 70 0.25 2.89 -2.20
C LYS A 70 0.30 2.66 -3.70
N PRO A 71 1.34 3.11 -4.41
CA PRO A 71 1.52 2.77 -5.82
C PRO A 71 1.77 1.26 -6.00
N GLN A 72 0.98 0.62 -6.88
CA GLN A 72 1.22 -0.76 -7.31
C GLN A 72 2.16 -0.78 -8.50
N LEU A 73 3.38 -1.27 -8.28
CA LEU A 73 4.51 -1.16 -9.20
C LEU A 73 4.20 -1.75 -10.58
N ALA A 74 3.43 -2.84 -10.65
CA ALA A 74 3.06 -3.49 -11.91
C ALA A 74 2.39 -2.54 -12.93
N TYR A 75 1.58 -1.58 -12.45
CA TYR A 75 0.91 -0.59 -13.32
C TYR A 75 1.88 0.43 -13.93
N TYR A 76 3.05 0.62 -13.31
CA TYR A 76 4.09 1.50 -13.82
C TYR A 76 5.08 0.71 -14.68
N GLU A 77 5.47 -0.48 -14.25
CA GLU A 77 6.37 -1.39 -14.98
C GLU A 77 5.87 -1.68 -16.42
N MET A 78 4.55 -1.75 -16.61
CA MET A 78 3.91 -1.92 -17.93
C MET A 78 4.32 -0.84 -18.96
N TYR A 79 4.75 0.33 -18.52
CA TYR A 79 5.21 1.44 -19.38
C TYR A 79 6.74 1.57 -19.44
N GLY A 80 7.48 0.52 -19.03
CA GLY A 80 8.94 0.46 -19.11
C GLY A 80 9.62 1.55 -18.28
N HIS A 81 10.76 2.05 -18.76
CA HIS A 81 11.57 3.05 -18.04
C HIS A 81 10.81 4.38 -17.83
N GLU A 82 9.95 4.79 -18.77
CA GLU A 82 9.11 5.98 -18.59
C GLU A 82 8.10 5.77 -17.47
N GLY A 83 7.54 4.56 -17.34
CA GLY A 83 6.67 4.19 -16.24
C GLY A 83 7.37 4.21 -14.88
N LEU A 84 8.58 3.65 -14.81
CA LEU A 84 9.42 3.71 -13.61
C LEU A 84 9.81 5.15 -13.24
N ARG A 85 10.00 6.02 -14.22
CA ARG A 85 10.19 7.46 -13.98
C ARG A 85 8.94 8.12 -13.40
N ALA A 86 7.75 7.79 -13.91
CA ALA A 86 6.49 8.26 -13.34
C ALA A 86 6.25 7.72 -11.91
N LEU A 87 6.65 6.47 -11.63
CA LEU A 87 6.63 5.89 -10.28
C LEU A 87 7.51 6.69 -9.33
N TYR A 88 8.77 6.93 -9.70
CA TYR A 88 9.71 7.74 -8.92
C TYR A 88 9.12 9.12 -8.59
N ARG A 89 8.64 9.83 -9.62
CA ARG A 89 8.04 11.17 -9.46
C ARG A 89 6.78 11.13 -8.58
N THR A 90 5.95 10.10 -8.71
CA THR A 90 4.74 9.91 -7.89
C THR A 90 5.10 9.73 -6.42
N MET A 91 6.11 8.89 -6.12
CA MET A 91 6.58 8.66 -4.74
C MET A 91 7.22 9.92 -4.15
N GLU A 92 8.06 10.61 -4.93
CA GLU A 92 8.68 11.88 -4.54
C GLU A 92 7.63 12.94 -4.20
N TYR A 93 6.67 13.17 -5.10
CA TYR A 93 5.58 14.13 -4.88
C TYR A 93 4.70 13.76 -3.68
N GLY A 94 4.42 12.47 -3.48
CA GLY A 94 3.69 12.00 -2.32
C GLY A 94 4.41 12.34 -1.01
N ARG A 95 5.75 12.15 -0.95
CA ARG A 95 6.56 12.54 0.21
C ARG A 95 6.55 14.05 0.43
N GLU A 96 6.67 14.85 -0.63
CA GLU A 96 6.58 16.32 -0.55
C GLU A 96 5.24 16.80 0.02
N LYS A 97 4.15 16.07 -0.29
CA LYS A 97 2.80 16.32 0.26
C LYS A 97 2.59 15.73 1.66
N GLY A 98 3.58 15.05 2.22
CA GLY A 98 3.54 14.50 3.56
C GLY A 98 2.86 13.14 3.71
N PHE A 99 2.54 12.47 2.59
CA PHE A 99 2.00 11.11 2.62
C PHE A 99 3.08 10.10 3.05
N ILE A 100 2.65 9.06 3.75
CA ILE A 100 3.41 7.82 3.87
C ILE A 100 3.35 7.06 2.54
N ILE A 101 4.51 6.64 2.01
CA ILE A 101 4.60 5.91 0.75
C ILE A 101 4.76 4.41 0.99
N ILE A 102 3.79 3.63 0.53
CA ILE A 102 3.85 2.16 0.57
C ILE A 102 4.06 1.64 -0.85
N ALA A 103 5.27 1.24 -1.20
CA ALA A 103 5.56 0.58 -2.48
C ALA A 103 4.95 -0.82 -2.49
N ASP A 104 3.96 -1.08 -3.34
CA ASP A 104 3.35 -2.40 -3.43
C ASP A 104 4.00 -3.23 -4.55
N GLY A 105 5.18 -3.78 -4.25
CA GLY A 105 6.02 -4.54 -5.19
C GLY A 105 6.03 -6.05 -5.01
N LYS A 106 5.54 -6.55 -3.87
CA LYS A 106 5.50 -7.98 -3.48
C LYS A 106 6.83 -8.69 -3.74
N ARG A 107 7.96 -7.99 -3.47
CA ARG A 107 9.30 -8.50 -3.81
C ARG A 107 9.59 -9.78 -3.03
N ASN A 108 10.34 -10.66 -3.68
CA ASN A 108 10.71 -11.96 -3.17
C ASN A 108 11.99 -12.40 -3.87
N ASP A 109 13.04 -12.63 -3.10
CA ASP A 109 14.30 -13.20 -3.55
C ASP A 109 15.08 -13.61 -2.29
N ILE A 110 16.34 -14.03 -2.43
CA ILE A 110 17.21 -14.38 -1.29
C ILE A 110 18.54 -13.63 -1.34
N GLY A 111 19.20 -13.54 -0.19
CA GLY A 111 20.58 -13.06 -0.09
C GLY A 111 20.80 -11.70 -0.72
N THR A 112 21.82 -11.59 -1.58
CA THR A 112 22.23 -10.32 -2.21
C THR A 112 21.17 -9.73 -3.13
N THR A 113 20.37 -10.55 -3.81
CA THR A 113 19.30 -10.06 -4.67
C THR A 113 18.15 -9.45 -3.86
N SER A 114 17.80 -10.05 -2.72
CA SER A 114 16.87 -9.41 -1.77
C SER A 114 17.45 -8.09 -1.23
N GLY A 115 18.74 -8.06 -0.92
CA GLY A 115 19.44 -6.82 -0.53
C GLY A 115 19.39 -5.72 -1.59
N ALA A 116 19.45 -6.07 -2.88
CA ALA A 116 19.29 -5.11 -3.98
C ALA A 116 17.87 -4.51 -4.03
N TYR A 117 16.83 -5.32 -3.84
CA TYR A 117 15.46 -4.81 -3.69
C TYR A 117 15.32 -3.93 -2.45
N SER A 118 15.92 -4.33 -1.32
CA SER A 118 15.91 -3.53 -0.08
C SER A 118 16.54 -2.16 -0.29
N SER A 119 17.75 -2.13 -0.86
CA SER A 119 18.47 -0.88 -1.18
C SER A 119 17.71 0.01 -2.15
N ALA A 120 16.99 -0.56 -3.12
CA ALA A 120 16.25 0.20 -4.11
C ALA A 120 15.04 0.93 -3.52
N TYR A 121 14.31 0.31 -2.60
CA TYR A 121 13.04 0.85 -2.08
C TYR A 121 13.11 1.41 -0.67
N LEU A 122 13.84 0.77 0.24
CA LEU A 122 13.87 1.09 1.67
C LEU A 122 15.19 1.77 2.06
N GLY A 123 16.30 1.18 1.64
CA GLY A 123 17.65 1.64 1.95
C GLY A 123 18.24 2.61 0.93
N LYS A 124 19.57 2.68 0.91
CA LYS A 124 20.34 3.49 -0.03
C LYS A 124 21.19 2.60 -0.93
N THR A 125 21.29 2.96 -2.20
CA THR A 125 22.26 2.38 -3.12
C THR A 125 23.61 3.03 -2.90
N ILE A 126 24.64 2.22 -2.64
CA ILE A 126 26.03 2.67 -2.58
C ILE A 126 26.51 2.95 -4.01
N LEU A 127 27.04 4.14 -4.22
CA LEU A 127 27.61 4.64 -5.45
C LEU A 127 29.14 4.68 -5.33
N GLU A 128 29.78 5.11 -6.41
CA GLU A 128 31.23 5.32 -6.45
C GLU A 128 31.69 6.29 -5.34
N LYS A 129 32.94 6.15 -4.91
CA LYS A 129 33.58 7.01 -3.89
C LYS A 129 32.92 6.99 -2.50
N GLY A 130 32.04 6.02 -2.25
CA GLY A 130 31.36 5.86 -0.95
C GLY A 130 30.12 6.74 -0.80
N ASP A 131 29.70 7.43 -1.86
CA ASP A 131 28.43 8.15 -1.86
C ASP A 131 27.25 7.16 -1.77
N ALA A 132 26.13 7.58 -1.18
CA ALA A 132 24.95 6.74 -1.06
C ALA A 132 23.67 7.55 -1.27
N SER A 133 22.78 7.07 -2.14
CA SER A 133 21.54 7.77 -2.49
C SER A 133 20.32 6.86 -2.35
N TYR A 134 19.19 7.44 -1.97
CA TYR A 134 17.92 6.74 -2.07
C TYR A 134 17.50 6.67 -3.55
N ALA A 135 17.12 5.49 -4.02
CA ALA A 135 16.58 5.33 -5.37
C ALA A 135 15.07 5.68 -5.40
N PHE A 136 14.21 4.85 -4.79
CA PHE A 136 12.75 5.14 -4.73
C PHE A 136 12.31 5.74 -3.39
N ASN A 137 13.05 5.48 -2.30
CA ASN A 137 12.79 6.02 -0.96
C ASN A 137 11.36 5.82 -0.44
N ALA A 138 10.77 4.64 -0.62
CA ALA A 138 9.47 4.31 -0.04
C ALA A 138 9.58 4.23 1.50
N ASP A 139 8.49 4.46 2.20
CA ASP A 139 8.42 4.30 3.66
C ASP A 139 8.17 2.86 4.06
N ALA A 140 7.43 2.12 3.22
CA ALA A 140 7.32 0.67 3.33
C ALA A 140 7.25 -0.04 1.99
N LEU A 141 7.56 -1.34 1.98
CA LEU A 141 7.50 -2.22 0.82
C LEU A 141 6.65 -3.46 1.11
N THR A 142 5.76 -3.86 0.19
CA THR A 142 5.12 -5.17 0.28
C THR A 142 6.08 -6.27 -0.19
N VAL A 143 6.16 -7.36 0.55
CA VAL A 143 7.09 -8.48 0.28
C VAL A 143 6.38 -9.82 0.42
N ASN A 144 6.88 -10.85 -0.26
CA ASN A 144 6.39 -12.22 -0.10
C ASN A 144 7.39 -13.00 0.78
N GLY A 145 6.92 -13.54 1.91
CA GLY A 145 7.76 -14.28 2.86
C GLY A 145 8.02 -15.74 2.49
N TYR A 146 7.58 -16.20 1.32
CA TYR A 146 7.61 -17.63 0.94
C TYR A 146 9.00 -18.28 1.03
N LEU A 147 10.07 -17.54 0.69
CA LEU A 147 11.45 -18.06 0.74
C LEU A 147 12.05 -18.03 2.16
N GLY A 148 11.27 -17.63 3.16
CA GLY A 148 11.68 -17.60 4.56
C GLY A 148 12.59 -16.42 4.91
N THR A 149 13.25 -16.54 6.06
CA THR A 149 14.01 -15.46 6.69
C THR A 149 15.13 -14.91 5.79
N ASP A 150 15.75 -15.74 4.97
CA ASP A 150 16.86 -15.32 4.09
C ASP A 150 16.43 -14.28 3.04
N GLY A 151 15.15 -14.29 2.66
CA GLY A 151 14.58 -13.27 1.78
C GLY A 151 14.11 -12.00 2.50
N ILE A 152 13.88 -12.08 3.81
CA ILE A 152 13.33 -10.98 4.61
C ILE A 152 14.40 -10.23 5.39
N LYS A 153 15.44 -10.91 5.87
CA LYS A 153 16.49 -10.35 6.72
C LYS A 153 17.12 -9.06 6.15
N PRO A 154 17.49 -8.96 4.86
CA PRO A 154 18.05 -7.71 4.32
C PRO A 154 17.08 -6.52 4.45
N MET A 155 15.77 -6.78 4.29
CA MET A 155 14.73 -5.76 4.45
C MET A 155 14.61 -5.30 5.90
N LEU A 156 14.71 -6.23 6.86
CA LEU A 156 14.65 -5.90 8.30
C LEU A 156 15.82 -4.99 8.72
N GLU A 157 17.01 -5.24 8.18
CA GLU A 157 18.21 -4.43 8.43
C GLU A 157 17.99 -2.98 7.95
N ASP A 158 17.49 -2.78 6.72
CA ASP A 158 17.19 -1.44 6.21
C ASP A 158 15.99 -0.78 6.93
N CYS A 159 14.97 -1.55 7.31
CA CYS A 159 13.88 -1.06 8.16
C CYS A 159 14.41 -0.45 9.46
N LYS A 160 15.36 -1.14 10.10
CA LYS A 160 16.01 -0.67 11.33
C LYS A 160 16.90 0.55 11.07
N ASN A 161 17.71 0.53 10.02
CA ASN A 161 18.70 1.57 9.74
C ASN A 161 18.08 2.89 9.25
N TYR A 162 16.93 2.82 8.56
CA TYR A 162 16.36 3.96 7.85
C TYR A 162 14.92 4.30 8.28
N ASP A 163 14.44 3.76 9.41
CA ASP A 163 13.08 3.94 9.91
C ASP A 163 12.00 3.59 8.87
N LYS A 164 12.19 2.46 8.19
CA LYS A 164 11.27 1.94 7.16
C LYS A 164 10.47 0.75 7.67
N GLY A 165 9.52 0.27 6.86
CA GLY A 165 8.72 -0.91 7.17
C GLY A 165 8.52 -1.86 5.99
N ILE A 166 7.93 -3.02 6.28
CA ILE A 166 7.47 -3.95 5.27
C ILE A 166 6.09 -4.47 5.60
N PHE A 167 5.32 -4.86 4.58
CA PHE A 167 4.09 -5.63 4.74
C PHE A 167 4.25 -6.99 4.05
N VAL A 168 4.28 -8.06 4.85
CA VAL A 168 4.47 -9.42 4.36
C VAL A 168 3.13 -10.01 3.91
N LEU A 169 3.08 -10.67 2.76
CA LEU A 169 1.87 -11.40 2.34
C LEU A 169 1.57 -12.57 3.30
N VAL A 170 0.43 -12.51 4.00
CA VAL A 170 -0.01 -13.57 4.93
C VAL A 170 -1.24 -14.31 4.38
N LYS A 171 -2.37 -13.60 4.26
CA LYS A 171 -3.62 -14.16 3.75
C LYS A 171 -4.28 -13.20 2.79
N THR A 172 -4.21 -13.45 1.49
CA THR A 172 -4.65 -12.50 0.45
C THR A 172 -6.13 -12.70 0.06
N SER A 173 -6.75 -11.66 -0.52
CA SER A 173 -8.20 -11.64 -0.84
C SER A 173 -8.60 -12.36 -2.13
N ASN A 174 -7.64 -12.86 -2.92
CA ASN A 174 -7.97 -13.53 -4.18
C ASN A 174 -8.62 -14.91 -3.93
N PRO A 175 -9.57 -15.36 -4.79
CA PRO A 175 -10.26 -16.63 -4.63
C PRO A 175 -9.34 -17.84 -4.55
N SER A 176 -8.28 -17.87 -5.36
CA SER A 176 -7.30 -18.96 -5.40
C SER A 176 -6.34 -19.00 -4.21
N SER A 177 -6.40 -18.03 -3.28
CA SER A 177 -5.51 -18.00 -2.10
C SER A 177 -5.56 -19.29 -1.29
N VAL A 178 -6.72 -19.95 -1.26
CA VAL A 178 -6.95 -21.21 -0.54
C VAL A 178 -6.11 -22.38 -1.05
N GLN A 179 -5.58 -22.32 -2.28
CA GLN A 179 -4.79 -23.41 -2.87
C GLN A 179 -3.48 -23.68 -2.11
N VAL A 180 -2.85 -22.63 -1.59
CA VAL A 180 -1.58 -22.73 -0.86
C VAL A 180 -1.74 -22.24 0.58
N GLN A 181 -2.38 -21.08 0.78
CA GLN A 181 -2.38 -20.41 2.08
C GLN A 181 -3.20 -21.18 3.13
N ASP A 182 -4.19 -21.96 2.70
CA ASP A 182 -5.03 -22.79 3.58
C ASP A 182 -4.57 -24.25 3.68
N MET A 183 -3.46 -24.62 3.04
CA MET A 183 -2.90 -25.97 3.21
C MET A 183 -2.55 -26.22 4.67
N VAL A 184 -2.90 -27.41 5.16
CA VAL A 184 -2.63 -27.84 6.53
C VAL A 184 -1.23 -28.43 6.61
N LEU A 185 -0.42 -27.91 7.52
CA LEU A 185 0.92 -28.38 7.86
C LEU A 185 0.84 -29.61 8.76
N GLN A 186 1.97 -30.31 8.92
CA GLN A 186 2.04 -31.52 9.75
C GLN A 186 1.67 -31.28 11.22
N ASP A 187 1.87 -30.05 11.73
CA ASP A 187 1.54 -29.65 13.09
C ASP A 187 0.10 -29.12 13.25
N GLY A 188 -0.71 -29.21 12.19
CA GLY A 188 -2.12 -28.80 12.17
C GLY A 188 -2.37 -27.33 11.86
N ARG A 189 -1.34 -26.48 11.82
CA ARG A 189 -1.48 -25.08 11.38
C ARG A 189 -1.75 -25.01 9.89
N LYS A 190 -2.40 -23.95 9.44
CA LYS A 190 -2.42 -23.56 8.03
C LYS A 190 -1.17 -22.78 7.65
N VAL A 191 -0.79 -22.80 6.37
CA VAL A 191 0.37 -22.03 5.86
C VAL A 191 0.29 -20.55 6.23
N TYR A 192 -0.88 -19.91 6.15
CA TYR A 192 -1.01 -18.50 6.53
C TYR A 192 -0.80 -18.28 8.04
N GLU A 193 -1.09 -19.25 8.90
CA GLU A 193 -0.87 -19.14 10.35
C GLU A 193 0.62 -19.26 10.68
N LEU A 194 1.35 -20.14 9.99
CA LEU A 194 2.81 -20.18 10.08
C LEU A 194 3.42 -18.85 9.59
N MET A 195 2.94 -18.31 8.47
CA MET A 195 3.44 -17.03 7.97
C MET A 195 3.15 -15.89 8.96
N ALA A 196 2.00 -15.92 9.63
CA ALA A 196 1.67 -14.98 10.70
C ALA A 196 2.66 -15.07 11.88
N ASP A 197 3.03 -16.28 12.30
CA ASP A 197 4.04 -16.46 13.35
C ASP A 197 5.42 -15.93 12.93
N LEU A 198 5.81 -16.14 11.67
CA LEU A 198 7.06 -15.61 11.13
C LEU A 198 7.05 -14.08 11.10
N VAL A 199 5.94 -13.46 10.71
CA VAL A 199 5.76 -12.00 10.74
C VAL A 199 5.95 -11.45 12.15
N THR A 200 5.28 -12.05 13.15
CA THR A 200 5.45 -11.66 14.55
C THR A 200 6.92 -11.75 14.96
N LYS A 201 7.57 -12.89 14.66
CA LYS A 201 8.98 -13.12 15.00
C LYS A 201 9.94 -12.12 14.33
N TRP A 202 9.77 -11.85 13.03
CA TRP A 202 10.60 -10.89 12.31
C TRP A 202 10.39 -9.45 12.81
N GLY A 203 9.23 -9.17 13.41
CA GLY A 203 8.87 -7.84 13.89
C GLY A 203 9.24 -7.53 15.34
N GLU A 204 9.75 -8.49 16.12
CA GLU A 204 9.98 -8.35 17.58
C GLU A 204 10.88 -7.15 17.94
N ASP A 205 11.96 -6.94 17.17
CA ASP A 205 12.93 -5.86 17.41
C ASP A 205 12.56 -4.51 16.77
N LEU A 206 11.39 -4.43 16.13
CA LEU A 206 10.93 -3.27 15.35
C LEU A 206 9.60 -2.70 15.88
N ILE A 207 9.26 -2.98 17.14
CA ILE A 207 8.07 -2.47 17.83
C ILE A 207 8.29 -1.00 18.24
N GLY A 208 7.42 -0.13 17.73
CA GLY A 208 7.42 1.30 17.99
C GLY A 208 6.77 1.70 19.32
N LYS A 209 6.76 3.00 19.60
CA LYS A 209 6.20 3.57 20.84
C LYS A 209 4.71 3.28 21.01
N HIS A 210 3.98 3.08 19.91
CA HIS A 210 2.56 2.74 19.91
C HIS A 210 2.28 1.23 20.03
N GLY A 211 3.31 0.40 20.27
CA GLY A 211 3.16 -1.05 20.45
C GLY A 211 3.04 -1.85 19.15
N TYR A 212 3.20 -1.19 17.99
CA TYR A 212 3.14 -1.82 16.68
C TYR A 212 4.50 -1.92 16.00
N SER A 213 4.77 -3.06 15.38
CA SER A 213 5.98 -3.35 14.62
C SER A 213 5.98 -2.66 13.26
N SER A 214 7.17 -2.27 12.78
CA SER A 214 7.40 -1.87 11.39
C SER A 214 7.39 -3.07 10.41
N VAL A 215 7.26 -4.29 10.91
CA VAL A 215 6.92 -5.49 10.12
C VAL A 215 5.43 -5.76 10.25
N GLY A 216 4.69 -5.45 9.19
CA GLY A 216 3.26 -5.66 9.08
C GLY A 216 2.88 -6.87 8.23
N ALA A 217 1.59 -7.09 8.10
CA ALA A 217 1.00 -8.17 7.31
C ALA A 217 0.01 -7.63 6.27
N VAL A 218 0.00 -8.21 5.08
CA VAL A 218 -1.10 -8.06 4.13
C VAL A 218 -2.13 -9.14 4.41
N VAL A 219 -3.31 -8.72 4.86
CA VAL A 219 -4.43 -9.59 5.23
C VAL A 219 -5.70 -9.10 4.56
N GLY A 220 -6.31 -9.92 3.71
CA GLY A 220 -7.54 -9.60 3.00
C GLY A 220 -8.77 -9.65 3.91
N ALA A 221 -9.75 -8.79 3.63
CA ALA A 221 -11.00 -8.70 4.38
C ALA A 221 -12.06 -9.76 4.01
N THR A 222 -11.74 -10.69 3.10
CA THR A 222 -12.72 -11.64 2.54
C THR A 222 -13.30 -12.62 3.57
N TRP A 223 -12.56 -12.91 4.65
CA TRP A 223 -12.94 -13.91 5.64
C TRP A 223 -12.83 -13.32 7.06
N PRO A 224 -13.91 -12.73 7.60
CA PRO A 224 -13.88 -12.04 8.90
C PRO A 224 -13.36 -12.89 10.07
N GLU A 225 -13.71 -14.18 10.12
CA GLU A 225 -13.22 -15.11 11.15
C GLU A 225 -11.70 -15.33 11.07
N GLN A 226 -11.15 -15.44 9.85
CA GLN A 226 -9.70 -15.58 9.67
C GLN A 226 -8.98 -14.28 10.02
N LEU A 227 -9.56 -13.13 9.66
CA LEU A 227 -9.04 -11.82 10.01
C LEU A 227 -8.98 -11.63 11.54
N LYS A 228 -10.04 -12.03 12.25
CA LYS A 228 -10.10 -12.00 13.73
C LYS A 228 -9.04 -12.89 14.36
N LEU A 229 -8.91 -14.12 13.86
CA LEU A 229 -7.90 -15.07 14.33
C LEU A 229 -6.48 -14.51 14.12
N LEU A 230 -6.21 -13.96 12.94
CA LEU A 230 -4.91 -13.38 12.61
C LEU A 230 -4.61 -12.12 13.43
N ARG A 231 -5.62 -11.27 13.68
CA ARG A 231 -5.49 -10.08 14.54
C ARG A 231 -5.04 -10.44 15.94
N ASN A 232 -5.62 -11.50 16.52
CA ASN A 232 -5.23 -12.03 17.83
C ASN A 232 -3.83 -12.64 17.81
N ARG A 233 -3.47 -13.35 16.73
CA ARG A 233 -2.18 -14.05 16.59
C ARG A 233 -0.99 -13.11 16.37
N MET A 234 -1.21 -12.01 15.67
CA MET A 234 -0.18 -11.01 15.34
C MET A 234 -0.45 -9.68 16.03
N ASN A 235 -0.62 -9.65 17.35
CA ASN A 235 -1.06 -8.45 18.09
C ASN A 235 -0.25 -7.17 17.82
N SER A 236 1.05 -7.29 17.53
CA SER A 236 1.95 -6.16 17.25
C SER A 236 2.10 -5.85 15.75
N ALA A 237 1.63 -6.68 14.83
CA ALA A 237 1.81 -6.42 13.40
C ALA A 237 0.79 -5.41 12.87
N TYR A 238 1.23 -4.42 12.09
CA TYR A 238 0.28 -3.53 11.42
C TYR A 238 -0.32 -4.21 10.18
N PHE A 239 -1.63 -4.15 9.98
CA PHE A 239 -2.30 -4.81 8.84
C PHE A 239 -2.49 -3.83 7.68
N LEU A 240 -2.05 -4.24 6.49
CA LEU A 240 -2.46 -3.63 5.22
C LEU A 240 -3.62 -4.47 4.65
N VAL A 241 -4.82 -3.91 4.70
CA VAL A 241 -6.05 -4.62 4.31
C VAL A 241 -6.50 -4.16 2.93
N PRO A 242 -6.27 -4.95 1.86
CA PRO A 242 -6.80 -4.65 0.55
C PRO A 242 -8.29 -5.03 0.43
N GLY A 243 -9.00 -4.31 -0.43
CA GLY A 243 -10.28 -4.80 -0.98
C GLY A 243 -11.54 -4.08 -0.51
N TYR A 244 -11.42 -3.03 0.30
CA TYR A 244 -12.57 -2.20 0.65
C TYR A 244 -13.18 -1.53 -0.61
N GLY A 245 -14.51 -1.57 -0.72
CA GLY A 245 -15.27 -1.00 -1.83
C GLY A 245 -15.27 -1.87 -3.10
N ALA A 246 -14.17 -1.89 -3.85
CA ALA A 246 -14.15 -2.51 -5.19
C ALA A 246 -14.11 -4.05 -5.20
N GLN A 247 -13.74 -4.70 -4.08
CA GLN A 247 -13.76 -6.16 -3.92
C GLN A 247 -14.89 -6.62 -2.98
N GLY A 248 -15.85 -5.73 -2.68
CA GLY A 248 -17.04 -6.06 -1.89
C GLY A 248 -16.86 -6.01 -0.38
N GLY A 249 -15.68 -5.65 0.14
CA GLY A 249 -15.48 -5.45 1.58
C GLY A 249 -16.18 -4.18 2.08
N SER A 250 -17.05 -4.33 3.07
CA SER A 250 -17.70 -3.22 3.79
C SER A 250 -16.84 -2.68 4.93
N ALA A 251 -17.20 -1.52 5.49
CA ALA A 251 -16.52 -0.96 6.66
C ALA A 251 -16.58 -1.92 7.86
N LYS A 252 -17.72 -2.59 8.03
CA LYS A 252 -17.93 -3.61 9.05
C LYS A 252 -17.01 -4.83 8.89
N ASP A 253 -16.78 -5.27 7.65
CA ASP A 253 -15.89 -6.43 7.39
C ASP A 253 -14.44 -6.11 7.74
N VAL A 254 -14.00 -4.87 7.50
CA VAL A 254 -12.63 -4.44 7.78
C VAL A 254 -12.42 -3.99 9.22
N ALA A 255 -13.47 -3.63 9.96
CA ALA A 255 -13.39 -3.20 11.36
C ALA A 255 -12.70 -4.25 12.26
N VAL A 256 -12.88 -5.54 11.93
CA VAL A 256 -12.26 -6.68 12.64
C VAL A 256 -10.72 -6.70 12.52
N ALA A 257 -10.14 -5.94 11.58
CA ALA A 257 -8.69 -5.79 11.45
C ALA A 257 -8.07 -4.87 12.51
N PHE A 258 -8.88 -4.02 13.14
CA PHE A 258 -8.42 -3.03 14.10
C PHE A 258 -8.42 -3.59 15.52
N ASP A 259 -7.57 -3.03 16.38
CA ASP A 259 -7.61 -3.29 17.81
C ASP A 259 -8.75 -2.50 18.49
N LYS A 260 -8.89 -2.70 19.80
CA LYS A 260 -9.89 -2.03 20.63
C LYS A 260 -9.78 -0.49 20.70
N ASN A 261 -8.68 0.08 20.21
CA ASN A 261 -8.43 1.52 20.18
C ASN A 261 -8.55 2.08 18.74
N GLY A 262 -9.04 1.29 17.78
CA GLY A 262 -9.13 1.72 16.38
C GLY A 262 -7.79 1.77 15.65
N LEU A 263 -6.73 1.14 16.18
CA LEU A 263 -5.39 1.08 15.59
C LEU A 263 -5.07 -0.30 14.98
N GLY A 264 -3.91 -0.41 14.35
CA GLY A 264 -3.34 -1.70 13.93
C GLY A 264 -3.70 -2.12 12.51
N ALA A 265 -4.47 -1.34 11.77
CA ALA A 265 -4.75 -1.57 10.36
C ALA A 265 -4.80 -0.28 9.53
N VAL A 266 -4.52 -0.42 8.24
CA VAL A 266 -4.82 0.55 7.19
C VAL A 266 -5.61 -0.13 6.07
N ILE A 267 -6.56 0.60 5.51
CA ILE A 267 -7.49 0.10 4.51
C ILE A 267 -7.11 0.63 3.13
N ASN A 268 -6.64 -0.24 2.25
CA ASN A 268 -6.32 0.16 0.89
C ASN A 268 -7.55 0.23 0.00
N ALA A 269 -7.76 1.41 -0.58
CA ALA A 269 -8.78 1.69 -1.58
C ALA A 269 -8.15 2.25 -2.86
N SER A 270 -8.16 1.46 -3.93
CA SER A 270 -7.62 1.87 -5.23
C SER A 270 -8.74 2.41 -6.14
N ARG A 271 -9.41 1.53 -6.90
CA ARG A 271 -10.42 1.91 -7.91
C ARG A 271 -11.62 2.65 -7.33
N SER A 272 -12.03 2.34 -6.09
CA SER A 272 -13.15 3.04 -5.45
C SER A 272 -12.86 4.53 -5.25
N LEU A 273 -11.60 4.92 -5.02
CA LEU A 273 -11.17 6.31 -4.91
C LEU A 273 -10.78 6.91 -6.27
N MET A 274 -9.83 6.29 -6.98
CA MET A 274 -9.33 6.83 -8.26
C MET A 274 -10.44 6.98 -9.32
N CYS A 275 -11.41 6.06 -9.30
CA CYS A 275 -12.54 6.04 -10.23
C CYS A 275 -13.86 6.34 -9.52
N ALA A 276 -13.84 7.11 -8.43
CA ALA A 276 -15.03 7.47 -7.66
C ALA A 276 -16.13 8.07 -8.54
N TYR A 277 -15.77 8.85 -9.57
CA TYR A 277 -16.69 9.41 -10.57
C TYR A 277 -17.53 8.36 -11.34
N ARG A 278 -17.14 7.08 -11.31
CA ARG A 278 -17.91 5.98 -11.93
C ARG A 278 -18.88 5.30 -10.97
N LEU A 279 -18.79 5.58 -9.67
CA LEU A 279 -19.65 4.96 -8.67
C LEU A 279 -21.09 5.46 -8.82
N GLU A 280 -22.07 4.58 -8.66
CA GLU A 280 -23.51 4.93 -8.79
C GLU A 280 -23.92 6.15 -7.97
N ARG A 281 -23.29 6.34 -6.81
CA ARG A 281 -23.56 7.45 -5.89
C ARG A 281 -23.00 8.80 -6.36
N TRP A 282 -21.98 8.81 -7.23
CA TRP A 282 -21.24 10.00 -7.65
C TRP A 282 -21.35 10.30 -9.14
N LYS A 283 -21.72 9.31 -9.95
CA LYS A 283 -21.76 9.41 -11.42
C LYS A 283 -22.73 10.45 -11.98
N LYS A 284 -23.64 10.96 -11.15
CA LYS A 284 -24.57 12.05 -11.52
C LYS A 284 -24.00 13.43 -11.21
N ASP A 285 -23.11 13.52 -10.22
CA ASP A 285 -22.58 14.77 -9.70
C ASP A 285 -21.22 15.10 -10.30
N PHE A 286 -20.45 14.08 -10.71
CA PHE A 286 -19.10 14.22 -11.22
C PHE A 286 -18.94 13.55 -12.58
N SER A 287 -18.30 14.26 -13.50
CA SER A 287 -17.83 13.67 -14.75
C SER A 287 -16.45 13.03 -14.57
N ILE A 288 -15.93 12.40 -15.62
CA ILE A 288 -14.53 11.93 -15.62
C ILE A 288 -13.53 13.07 -15.42
N GLU A 289 -13.85 14.30 -15.86
CA GLU A 289 -12.95 15.45 -15.72
C GLU A 289 -12.84 15.94 -14.28
N ASP A 290 -13.84 15.62 -13.45
CA ASP A 290 -13.95 15.93 -12.02
C ASP A 290 -13.47 14.77 -11.13
N PHE A 291 -12.64 13.87 -11.66
CA PHE A 291 -12.21 12.64 -10.97
C PHE A 291 -11.58 12.89 -9.59
N ASP A 292 -10.86 14.00 -9.44
CA ASP A 292 -10.16 14.39 -8.22
C ASP A 292 -11.15 14.90 -7.15
N LEU A 293 -12.15 15.68 -7.56
CA LEU A 293 -13.28 16.07 -6.70
C LEU A 293 -14.08 14.85 -6.25
N ALA A 294 -14.42 13.94 -7.17
CA ALA A 294 -15.11 12.70 -6.84
C ALA A 294 -14.27 11.83 -5.87
N CYS A 295 -12.95 11.76 -6.08
CA CYS A 295 -12.04 11.05 -5.19
C CYS A 295 -12.05 11.63 -3.78
N ARG A 296 -12.06 12.96 -3.65
CA ARG A 296 -12.15 13.65 -2.36
C ARG A 296 -13.46 13.33 -1.63
N GLU A 297 -14.61 13.44 -2.31
CA GLU A 297 -15.92 13.16 -1.70
C GLU A 297 -16.02 11.70 -1.24
N GLU A 298 -15.53 10.75 -2.04
CA GLU A 298 -15.48 9.35 -1.62
C GLU A 298 -14.51 9.13 -0.45
N ALA A 299 -13.35 9.81 -0.42
CA ALA A 299 -12.41 9.71 0.69
C ALA A 299 -13.01 10.22 2.01
N ILE A 300 -13.77 11.33 1.98
CA ILE A 300 -14.49 11.85 3.14
C ILE A 300 -15.54 10.85 3.60
N ARG A 301 -16.38 10.36 2.68
CA ARG A 301 -17.42 9.37 2.98
C ARG A 301 -16.84 8.11 3.61
N MET A 302 -15.77 7.57 3.03
CA MET A 302 -15.07 6.40 3.55
C MET A 302 -14.52 6.63 4.95
N ARG A 303 -13.92 7.80 5.20
CA ARG A 303 -13.40 8.18 6.52
C ARG A 303 -14.50 8.13 7.57
N GLU A 304 -15.65 8.76 7.30
CA GLU A 304 -16.75 8.81 8.27
C GLU A 304 -17.38 7.43 8.48
N GLU A 305 -17.50 6.61 7.42
CA GLU A 305 -17.99 5.23 7.57
C GLU A 305 -17.04 4.37 8.41
N LEU A 306 -15.72 4.47 8.16
CA LEU A 306 -14.72 3.73 8.93
C LEU A 306 -14.70 4.18 10.39
N LYS A 307 -14.72 5.50 10.68
CA LYS A 307 -14.81 6.03 12.04
C LYS A 307 -16.00 5.46 12.82
N ASN A 308 -17.17 5.41 12.17
CA ASN A 308 -18.38 4.91 12.83
C ASN A 308 -18.29 3.42 13.20
N GLU A 309 -17.56 2.62 12.42
CA GLU A 309 -17.43 1.17 12.63
C GLU A 309 -16.25 0.78 13.53
N ILE A 310 -15.14 1.55 13.52
CA ILE A 310 -13.94 1.25 14.33
C ILE A 310 -14.01 1.82 15.75
N GLY A 311 -14.86 2.83 15.99
CA GLY A 311 -14.96 3.55 17.27
C GLY A 311 -13.93 4.67 17.40
#